data_AF-A0A382IVR3-F1
#
_entry.id   AF-A0A382IVR3-F1
#
_cell.length_a   1.000
_cell.length_b   1.000
_cell.length_c   1.000
_cell.angle_alpha   90.00
_cell.angle_beta   90.00
_cell.angle_gamma   90.00
#
_symmetry.space_group_name_H-M   'P 1'
#
loop_
_entity.id
_entity.type
_entity.pdbx_description
1 polymer ?
#
loop_
_entity_poly.entity_id
_entity_poly.type
_entity_poly.pdbx_seq_one_letter_code
_entity_poly.pdbx_strand_id
1 'polypeptide(L)' 'TLVERREEAELYRHLATLDLDAPVMADVDDLRWTGPADHLDVVCAHIDAPRLVERARWLAAERTRDS' A
#
# COMPACT_ATOMS: atom_id res chain seq x y z
N THR A 1 -4.23 -35.97 -18.09
CA THR A 1 -3.49 -34.72 -18.37
C THR A 1 -4.25 -33.40 -18.27
N LEU A 2 -5.56 -33.34 -17.95
CA LEU A 2 -6.18 -32.13 -17.32
C LEU A 2 -6.74 -32.42 -15.93
N VAL A 3 -7.16 -33.67 -15.69
CA VAL A 3 -7.68 -34.13 -14.38
C VAL A 3 -6.58 -34.19 -13.31
N GLU A 4 -5.34 -34.54 -13.68
CA GLU A 4 -4.22 -34.76 -12.76
C GLU A 4 -3.77 -33.49 -12.01
N ARG A 5 -4.15 -32.29 -12.48
CA ARG A 5 -3.79 -31.00 -11.87
C ARG A 5 -5.00 -30.13 -11.56
N ARG A 6 -6.18 -30.75 -11.41
CA ARG A 6 -7.42 -30.03 -11.17
C ARG A 6 -7.36 -29.20 -9.88
N GLU A 7 -6.78 -29.76 -8.81
CA GLU A 7 -6.62 -29.06 -7.53
C GLU A 7 -5.70 -27.83 -7.65
N GLU A 8 -4.56 -27.97 -8.34
CA GLU A 8 -3.66 -26.83 -8.64
C GLU A 8 -4.37 -25.74 -9.46
N ALA A 9 -5.15 -26.14 -10.48
CA ALA A 9 -5.89 -25.20 -11.32
C ALA A 9 -6.98 -24.45 -10.52
N GLU A 10 -7.67 -25.13 -9.60
CA GLU A 10 -8.65 -24.52 -8.71
C GLU A 10 -7.99 -23.53 -7.73
N LEU A 11 -6.82 -23.87 -7.19
CA LEU A 11 -6.02 -22.98 -6.34
C LEU A 11 -5.56 -21.73 -7.09
N TYR A 12 -4.98 -21.88 -8.28
CA TYR A 12 -4.53 -20.74 -9.07
C TYR A 12 -5.69 -19.84 -9.48
N ARG A 13 -6.85 -20.42 -9.83
CA ARG A 13 -8.07 -19.64 -10.10
C ARG A 13 -8.47 -18.82 -8.88
N HIS A 14 -8.44 -19.39 -7.68
CA HIS A 14 -8.78 -18.67 -6.45
C HIS A 14 -7.80 -17.52 -6.19
N LEU A 15 -6.48 -17.76 -6.26
CA LEU A 15 -5.46 -16.74 -6.02
C LEU A 15 -5.46 -15.60 -7.07
N ALA A 16 -5.82 -15.91 -8.31
CA ALA A 16 -5.86 -14.93 -9.40
C ALA A 16 -7.20 -14.17 -9.48
N THR A 17 -8.20 -14.55 -8.69
CA THR A 17 -9.49 -13.86 -8.67
C THR A 17 -9.47 -12.80 -7.58
N LEU A 18 -9.77 -11.55 -7.96
CA LEU A 18 -9.94 -10.46 -7.00
C LEU A 18 -11.17 -10.73 -6.13
N ASP A 19 -10.99 -10.71 -4.81
CA ASP A 19 -12.09 -10.76 -3.84
C ASP A 19 -12.71 -9.37 -3.71
N LEU A 20 -13.99 -9.24 -4.06
CA LEU A 20 -14.75 -7.99 -4.02
C LEU A 20 -15.47 -7.78 -2.68
N ASP A 21 -15.54 -8.81 -1.84
CA ASP A 21 -16.21 -8.78 -0.54
C ASP A 21 -15.20 -8.59 0.62
N ALA A 22 -13.91 -8.45 0.29
CA ALA A 22 -12.86 -8.20 1.26
C ALA A 22 -13.16 -6.89 2.04
N PRO A 23 -12.99 -6.88 3.38
CA PRO A 23 -13.21 -5.68 4.17
C PRO A 23 -12.21 -4.60 3.77
N VAL A 24 -12.73 -3.51 3.22
CA VAL A 24 -11.96 -2.30 2.85
C VAL A 24 -12.39 -1.12 3.72
N MET A 25 -11.72 0.02 3.57
CA MET A 25 -12.13 1.27 4.22
C MET A 25 -13.58 1.63 3.87
N ALA A 26 -14.27 2.30 4.80
CA ALA A 26 -15.66 2.69 4.62
C ALA A 26 -15.80 3.92 3.70
N ASP A 27 -14.83 4.85 3.78
CA ASP A 27 -14.77 6.04 2.95
C ASP A 27 -13.42 6.16 2.23
N VAL A 28 -13.42 6.75 1.04
CA VAL A 28 -12.21 7.13 0.31
C VAL A 28 -11.43 8.20 1.08
N ASP A 29 -12.12 9.06 1.84
CA ASP A 29 -11.48 10.09 2.66
C ASP A 29 -10.60 9.48 3.78
N ASP A 30 -10.86 8.25 4.21
CA ASP A 30 -10.01 7.53 5.18
C ASP A 30 -8.61 7.23 4.61
N LEU A 31 -8.48 7.14 3.28
CA LEU A 31 -7.20 6.95 2.59
C LEU A 31 -6.45 8.27 2.35
N ARG A 32 -7.02 9.41 2.78
CA ARG A 32 -6.39 10.71 2.57
C ARG A 32 -5.03 10.74 3.27
N TRP A 33 -3.99 11.02 2.49
CA TRP A 33 -2.65 11.17 3.04
C TRP A 33 -2.56 12.44 3.91
N THR A 34 -2.22 12.26 5.18
CA THR A 34 -2.09 13.34 6.18
C THR A 34 -0.64 13.78 6.42
N GLY A 35 0.34 13.05 5.88
CA GLY A 35 1.76 13.32 6.06
C GLY A 35 2.57 12.05 6.30
N PRO A 36 3.90 12.17 6.44
CA PRO A 36 4.74 11.05 6.83
C PRO A 36 4.45 10.62 8.27
N ALA A 37 4.50 9.31 8.55
CA ALA A 37 4.47 8.81 9.92
C ALA A 37 5.79 9.13 10.66
N ASP A 38 5.72 9.24 11.99
CA ASP A 38 6.86 9.63 12.83
C ASP A 38 8.08 8.73 12.67
N HIS A 39 7.87 7.44 12.39
CA HIS A 39 8.93 6.43 12.25
C HIS A 39 9.40 6.22 10.80
N LEU A 40 8.97 7.07 9.85
CA LEU A 40 9.35 6.95 8.44
C LEU A 40 10.87 7.04 8.26
N ASP A 41 11.55 7.86 9.06
CA ASP A 41 13.01 8.02 9.01
C ASP A 41 13.77 6.75 9.37
N VAL A 42 13.31 6.02 10.40
CA VAL A 42 13.86 4.73 10.81
C VAL A 42 13.72 3.70 9.68
N VAL A 43 12.55 3.62 9.05
CA VAL A 43 12.32 2.70 7.93
C VAL A 43 13.17 3.08 6.73
N CYS A 44 13.23 4.37 6.38
CA CYS A 44 14.05 4.86 5.27
C CYS A 44 15.55 4.61 5.49
N ALA A 45 16.04 4.71 6.72
CA ALA A 45 17.42 4.36 7.05
C ALA A 45 17.68 2.85 6.86
N HIS A 46 16.72 1.99 7.20
CA HIS A 46 16.85 0.54 7.02
C HIS A 46 16.93 0.11 5.54
N ILE A 47 16.24 0.82 4.65
CA ILE A 47 16.20 0.51 3.21
C ILE A 47 17.16 1.37 2.37
N ASP A 48 18.11 2.07 3.01
CA ASP A 48 19.06 3.00 2.36
C ASP A 48 18.38 4.05 1.45
N ALA A 49 17.24 4.59 1.89
CA ALA A 49 16.46 5.60 1.17
C ALA A 49 16.20 6.89 1.96
N PRO A 50 17.22 7.54 2.56
CA PRO A 50 17.03 8.72 3.42
C PRO A 50 16.37 9.92 2.70
N ARG A 51 16.61 10.07 1.39
CA ARG A 51 16.01 11.15 0.58
C ARG A 51 14.48 11.10 0.50
N LEU A 52 13.87 9.93 0.76
CA LEU A 52 12.42 9.81 0.78
C LEU A 52 11.81 10.58 1.96
N VAL A 53 12.50 10.65 3.10
CA VAL A 53 12.07 11.39 4.28
C VAL A 53 11.99 12.88 3.97
N GLU A 54 13.04 13.42 3.35
CA GLU A 54 13.11 14.83 2.95
C GLU A 54 11.96 15.18 2.00
N ARG A 55 11.75 14.34 0.99
CA ARG A 55 10.69 14.54 -0.01
C ARG A 55 9.29 14.45 0.61
N ALA A 56 9.06 13.49 1.52
CA ALA A 56 7.77 13.33 2.19
C ALA A 56 7.47 14.53 3.10
N ARG A 57 8.47 15.02 3.86
CA ARG A 57 8.34 16.22 4.70
C ARG A 57 8.09 17.48 3.88
N TRP A 58 8.83 17.66 2.78
CA TRP A 58 8.62 18.78 1.86
C TRP A 58 7.19 18.78 1.29
N LEU A 59 6.71 17.61 0.84
CA LEU A 59 5.39 17.46 0.26
C LEU A 59 4.26 17.71 1.28
N ALA A 60 4.45 17.30 2.54
CA ALA A 60 3.52 17.61 3.62
C ALA A 60 3.48 19.12 3.89
N ALA A 61 4.64 19.77 3.98
CA ALA A 61 4.74 21.22 4.20
C ALA A 61 4.14 22.05 3.06
N GLU A 62 4.19 21.57 1.81
CA GLU A 62 3.54 22.22 0.67
C GLU A 62 2.02 22.14 0.79
N ARG A 63 1.47 20.95 1.09
CA ARG A 63 0.02 20.76 1.22
C ARG A 63 -0.60 21.56 2.36
N THR A 64 0.12 21.75 3.47
CA THR A 64 -0.32 22.60 4.58
C THR A 64 -0.34 24.08 4.20
N ARG A 65 0.43 24.51 3.20
CA ARG A 65 0.47 25.91 2.73
C ARG A 65 -0.65 26.27 1.76
N ASP A 66 -1.17 25.28 1.04
CA ASP A 66 -2.25 25.45 0.06
C ASP A 66 -3.67 25.29 0.65
N SER A 67 -3.79 24.89 1.93
CA SER A 67 -5.07 24.71 2.65
C SER A 67 -5.36 25.87 3.60
#